data_AF-A0A2R6PZ41-F1
#
_entry.id   AF-A0A2R6PZ41-F1
#
_cell.length_a   1.000
_cell.length_b   1.000
_cell.length_c   1.000
_cell.angle_alpha   90.00
_cell.angle_beta   90.00
_cell.angle_gamma   90.00
#
_symmetry.space_group_name_H-M   'P 1'
#
loop_
_entity.id
_entity.type
_entity.pdbx_description
1 polymer ?
#
loop_
_entity_poly.entity_id
_entity_poly.type
_entity_poly.pdbx_seq_one_letter_code
_entity_poly.pdbx_strand_id
1 'polypeptide(L)'
;MSEYLAVAICKVQVFHRGSTGRSLLDPCKIAQDGSDTGFVPSFVLADSVTNKWGRLRAQLGHPDPYNVQYIEIGNEDFTSTTYDYRWERFYDAMKKAYPHLNFVATAHIDGVSLPAVDVHDFSGPTAFYGMFSR
;
A
#
# COMPACT_ATOMS: atom_id res chain seq x y z
N MET A 1 22.73 8.56 -7.36
CA MET A 1 21.36 8.76 -6.86
C MET A 1 20.65 7.43 -7.00
N SER A 2 20.23 6.82 -5.89
CA SER A 2 19.54 5.52 -5.93
C SER A 2 18.05 5.79 -6.06
N GLU A 3 17.46 5.46 -7.21
CA GLU A 3 16.03 5.50 -7.40
C GLU A 3 15.40 4.31 -6.66
N TYR A 4 14.84 4.55 -5.48
CA TYR A 4 14.04 3.57 -4.78
C TYR A 4 12.57 3.77 -5.19
N LEU A 5 12.03 2.82 -5.95
CA LEU A 5 10.59 2.67 -6.12
C LEU A 5 10.04 2.05 -4.83
N ALA A 6 9.36 2.85 -4.02
CA ALA A 6 8.63 2.33 -2.87
C ALA A 6 7.16 2.13 -3.25
N VAL A 7 6.63 0.93 -3.03
CA VAL A 7 5.20 0.63 -3.06
C VAL A 7 4.72 0.64 -1.61
N ALA A 8 3.77 1.51 -1.29
CA ALA A 8 3.18 1.53 0.04
C ALA A 8 1.91 0.68 0.02
N ILE A 9 1.95 -0.45 0.70
CA ILE A 9 0.81 -1.36 0.89
C ILE A 9 0.19 -1.01 2.26
N CYS A 10 -1.14 -0.92 2.37
CA CYS A 10 -1.81 -0.68 3.67
C CYS A 10 -1.65 -1.84 4.67
N LYS A 11 -0.96 -2.91 4.25
CA LYS A 11 -0.13 -3.82 5.07
C LYS A 11 1.33 -3.52 4.72
N VAL A 12 2.01 -2.66 5.48
CA VAL A 12 3.36 -2.22 5.10
C VAL A 12 4.35 -3.39 5.13
N GLN A 13 4.73 -3.90 3.97
CA GLN A 13 5.99 -4.63 3.77
C GLN A 13 7.00 -3.69 3.11
N VAL A 14 7.79 -2.99 3.92
CA VAL A 14 9.02 -2.35 3.44
C VAL A 14 10.04 -3.46 3.20
N PHE A 15 10.30 -3.82 1.94
CA PHE A 15 11.36 -4.75 1.60
C PHE A 15 12.73 -4.08 1.74
N HIS A 16 13.36 -4.22 2.91
CA HIS A 16 14.78 -3.91 3.07
C HIS A 16 15.62 -5.13 2.66
N ARG A 17 16.62 -4.94 1.79
CA ARG A 17 17.55 -6.03 1.42
C ARG A 17 18.35 -6.45 2.67
N GLY A 18 18.04 -7.62 3.25
CA GLY A 18 18.89 -8.30 4.24
C GLY A 18 18.42 -8.38 5.71
N SER A 19 17.19 -8.02 6.07
CA SER A 19 16.71 -8.14 7.46
C SER A 19 15.85 -9.37 7.70
N THR A 20 16.22 -10.19 8.68
CA THR A 20 15.43 -11.31 9.20
C THR A 20 14.12 -10.80 9.82
N GLY A 21 13.01 -11.41 9.43
CA GLY A 21 11.65 -10.94 9.71
C GLY A 21 11.38 -10.62 11.19
N ARG A 22 11.11 -9.35 11.46
CA ARG A 22 10.26 -8.91 12.58
C ARG A 22 9.08 -8.16 11.98
N SER A 23 7.88 -8.68 12.20
CA SER A 23 6.63 -7.96 11.94
C SER A 23 6.65 -6.70 12.81
N LEU A 24 6.90 -5.55 12.19
CA LEU A 24 6.70 -4.26 12.83
C LEU A 24 5.23 -3.89 12.60
N LEU A 25 4.46 -4.06 13.68
CA LEU A 25 3.12 -3.51 13.91
C LEU A 25 1.98 -4.23 13.17
N ASP A 26 0.98 -4.67 13.94
CA ASP A 26 -0.28 -5.25 13.48
C ASP A 26 -1.23 -4.11 13.05
N PRO A 27 -1.37 -3.81 11.74
CA PRO A 27 -2.06 -2.62 11.26
C PRO A 27 -3.57 -2.66 11.50
N CYS A 28 -4.12 -3.84 11.80
CA CYS A 28 -5.55 -4.01 12.04
C CYS A 28 -6.03 -3.45 13.38
N LYS A 29 -5.13 -3.19 14.35
CA LYS A 29 -5.51 -2.54 15.63
C LYS A 29 -5.48 -1.02 15.59
N ILE A 30 -4.89 -0.42 14.55
CA ILE A 30 -4.70 1.02 14.45
C ILE A 30 -5.70 1.66 13.45
N ALA A 31 -6.35 0.84 12.61
CA ALA A 31 -7.37 1.26 11.66
C ALA A 31 -8.76 1.62 12.24
N GLN A 32 -9.00 1.49 13.55
CA GLN A 32 -10.34 1.71 14.13
C GLN A 32 -10.74 3.18 14.32
N ASP A 33 -9.80 4.14 14.27
CA ASP A 33 -10.09 5.55 14.58
C ASP A 33 -9.86 6.53 13.41
N GLY A 34 -9.50 6.04 12.21
CA GLY A 34 -9.23 6.88 11.05
C GLY A 34 -7.91 7.68 11.13
N SER A 35 -7.06 7.46 12.14
CA SER A 35 -5.76 8.12 12.27
C SER A 35 -4.65 7.54 11.37
N ASP A 36 -4.89 6.35 10.81
CA ASP A 36 -3.89 5.54 10.09
C ASP A 36 -3.75 5.81 8.59
N THR A 37 -4.71 6.49 7.97
CA THR A 37 -4.58 6.96 6.58
C THR A 37 -3.38 7.89 6.39
N GLY A 38 -2.87 8.45 7.50
CA GLY A 38 -1.77 9.41 7.48
C GLY A 38 -0.38 8.84 7.75
N PHE A 39 -0.22 7.73 8.48
CA PHE A 39 1.12 7.32 8.94
C PHE A 39 2.04 6.96 7.76
N VAL A 40 1.69 5.93 7.01
CA VAL A 40 2.54 5.40 5.93
C VAL A 40 2.75 6.43 4.82
N PRO A 41 1.69 7.07 4.29
CA PRO A 41 1.86 8.09 3.26
C PRO A 41 2.67 9.28 3.77
N SER A 42 2.51 9.70 5.03
CA SER A 42 3.33 10.78 5.59
C SER A 42 4.78 10.37 5.79
N PHE A 43 5.04 9.14 6.25
CA PHE A 43 6.40 8.65 6.43
C PHE A 43 7.14 8.62 5.09
N VAL A 44 6.49 8.16 4.02
CA VAL A 44 7.15 8.03 2.72
C VAL A 44 7.16 9.32 1.89
N LEU A 45 6.13 10.15 1.97
CA LEU A 45 5.95 11.31 1.08
C LEU A 45 6.15 12.67 1.75
N ALA A 46 5.92 12.77 3.06
CA ALA A 46 5.90 14.09 3.68
C ALA A 46 7.31 14.67 3.82
N ASP A 47 7.34 16.00 3.80
CA ASP A 47 8.52 16.79 4.08
C ASP A 47 8.98 16.58 5.53
N SER A 48 10.31 16.46 5.70
CA SER A 48 10.92 16.16 6.99
C SER A 48 11.04 17.36 7.92
N VAL A 49 10.79 18.59 7.47
CA VAL A 49 10.76 19.76 8.35
C VAL A 49 9.38 19.88 9.01
N THR A 50 8.33 19.69 8.21
CA THR A 50 6.95 20.02 8.59
C THR A 50 6.19 18.86 9.21
N ASN A 51 6.49 17.61 8.86
CA ASN A 51 5.73 16.45 9.30
C ASN A 51 6.49 15.57 10.31
N LYS A 52 5.80 15.10 11.36
CA LYS A 52 6.42 14.24 12.39
C LYS A 52 6.97 12.93 11.84
N TRP A 53 6.31 12.36 10.82
CA TRP A 53 6.72 11.10 10.19
C TRP A 53 7.84 11.31 9.17
N GLY A 54 7.82 12.44 8.45
CA GLY A 54 8.97 12.87 7.64
C GLY A 54 10.22 13.12 8.50
N ARG A 55 10.07 13.75 9.68
CA ARG A 55 11.16 13.90 10.67
C ARG A 55 11.71 12.56 11.11
N LEU A 56 10.84 11.59 11.41
CA LEU A 56 11.26 10.24 11.79
C LEU A 56 12.03 9.58 10.64
N ARG A 57 11.56 9.67 9.39
CA ARG A 57 12.27 9.16 8.21
C ARG A 57 13.68 9.77 8.10
N ALA A 58 13.81 11.08 8.31
CA ALA A 58 15.09 11.77 8.32
C ALA A 58 16.03 11.28 9.43
N GLN A 59 15.51 11.11 10.66
CA GLN A 59 16.27 10.58 11.79
C GLN A 59 16.76 9.14 11.56
N LEU A 60 16.02 8.36 10.78
CA LEU A 60 16.40 7.00 10.37
C LEU A 60 17.37 6.99 9.17
N GLY A 61 17.88 8.13 8.74
CA GLY A 61 18.92 8.24 7.72
C GLY A 61 18.42 8.54 6.30
N HIS A 62 17.13 8.85 6.12
CA HIS A 62 16.56 9.18 4.80
C HIS A 62 15.75 10.50 4.84
N PRO A 63 16.41 11.67 4.74
CA PRO A 63 15.73 12.96 4.89
C PRO A 63 14.71 13.26 3.78
N ASP A 64 15.03 12.86 2.54
CA ASP A 64 14.20 13.17 1.38
C ASP A 64 12.98 12.25 1.27
N PRO A 65 11.85 12.71 0.72
CA PRO A 65 10.72 11.85 0.37
C PRO A 65 11.13 10.75 -0.62
N TYR A 66 10.46 9.60 -0.54
CA TYR A 66 10.59 8.55 -1.55
C TYR A 66 9.79 8.93 -2.79
N ASN A 67 10.27 8.48 -3.96
CA ASN A 67 9.54 8.61 -5.21
C ASN A 67 8.51 7.48 -5.35
N VAL A 68 7.33 7.66 -4.76
CA VAL A 68 6.22 6.70 -4.83
C VAL A 68 5.26 7.10 -5.94
N GLN A 69 4.85 6.14 -6.75
CA GLN A 69 3.84 6.32 -7.80
C GLN A 69 2.56 5.52 -7.55
N TYR A 70 2.64 4.48 -6.72
CA TYR A 70 1.57 3.52 -6.47
C TYR A 70 1.40 3.26 -4.97
N ILE A 71 0.15 3.19 -4.54
CA ILE A 71 -0.27 2.73 -3.22
C ILE A 71 -1.26 1.59 -3.39
N GLU A 72 -1.04 0.49 -2.69
CA GLU A 72 -1.97 -0.62 -2.62
C GLU A 72 -2.80 -0.51 -1.32
N ILE A 73 -4.12 -0.58 -1.44
CA ILE A 73 -5.03 -0.41 -0.30
C ILE A 73 -5.47 -1.77 0.21
N GLY A 74 -4.75 -2.31 1.19
CA GLY A 74 -5.04 -3.62 1.79
C GLY A 74 -3.95 -4.63 1.48
N ASN A 75 -4.29 -5.92 1.52
CA ASN A 75 -3.50 -7.04 1.00
C ASN A 75 -4.41 -8.27 1.00
N GLU A 76 -4.58 -8.92 -0.16
CA GLU A 76 -5.32 -10.20 -0.27
C GLU A 76 -6.71 -10.17 0.39
N ASP A 77 -7.40 -9.03 0.27
CA ASP A 77 -8.70 -8.83 0.90
C ASP A 77 -9.83 -9.60 0.19
N PHE A 78 -9.51 -10.43 -0.81
CA PHE A 78 -10.46 -11.39 -1.41
C PHE A 78 -10.96 -12.43 -0.40
N THR A 79 -10.31 -12.54 0.77
CA THR A 79 -10.78 -13.32 1.91
C THR A 79 -11.66 -12.53 2.89
N SER A 80 -11.80 -11.22 2.69
CA SER A 80 -12.49 -10.32 3.60
C SER A 80 -13.93 -10.04 3.16
N THR A 81 -14.83 -9.97 4.14
CA THR A 81 -16.23 -9.55 3.93
C THR A 81 -16.45 -8.05 4.16
N THR A 82 -15.39 -7.29 4.47
CA THR A 82 -15.46 -5.87 4.87
C THR A 82 -14.65 -4.96 3.96
N TYR A 83 -14.15 -5.49 2.85
CA TYR A 83 -13.22 -4.76 1.99
C TYR A 83 -13.91 -3.64 1.21
N ASP A 84 -15.18 -3.82 0.85
CA ASP A 84 -16.02 -2.85 0.16
C ASP A 84 -16.02 -1.47 0.84
N TYR A 85 -16.46 -1.38 2.10
CA TYR A 85 -16.53 -0.11 2.82
C TYR A 85 -15.15 0.41 3.23
N ARG A 86 -14.17 -0.50 3.42
CA ARG A 86 -12.79 -0.10 3.74
C ARG A 86 -12.15 0.56 2.53
N TRP A 87 -12.23 -0.08 1.36
CA TRP A 87 -11.73 0.46 0.11
C TRP A 87 -12.27 1.87 -0.13
N GLU A 88 -13.60 2.04 -0.08
CA GLU A 88 -14.22 3.35 -0.31
C GLU A 88 -13.65 4.43 0.63
N ARG A 89 -13.61 4.16 1.94
CA ARG A 89 -13.10 5.12 2.94
C ARG A 89 -11.63 5.46 2.73
N PHE A 90 -10.79 4.46 2.49
CA PHE A 90 -9.35 4.65 2.33
C PHE A 90 -9.00 5.29 0.98
N TYR A 91 -9.62 4.82 -0.11
CA TYR A 91 -9.42 5.34 -1.45
C TYR A 91 -9.80 6.82 -1.52
N ASP A 92 -10.97 7.21 -1.01
CA ASP A 92 -11.41 8.60 -1.07
C ASP A 92 -10.50 9.53 -0.26
N ALA A 93 -10.16 9.13 0.97
CA ALA A 93 -9.27 9.90 1.83
C ALA A 93 -7.87 10.06 1.19
N MET A 94 -7.30 8.98 0.67
CA MET A 94 -5.96 9.01 0.08
C MET A 94 -5.94 9.68 -1.30
N LYS A 95 -6.96 9.49 -2.14
CA LYS A 95 -7.04 10.16 -3.44
C LYS A 95 -7.19 11.67 -3.27
N LYS A 96 -7.93 12.11 -2.24
CA LYS A 96 -8.03 13.53 -1.88
C LYS A 96 -6.69 14.10 -1.39
N ALA A 97 -5.97 13.37 -0.54
CA ALA A 97 -4.69 13.83 0.01
C ALA A 97 -3.53 13.74 -1.00
N TYR A 98 -3.54 12.73 -1.87
CA TYR A 98 -2.47 12.38 -2.79
C TYR A 98 -3.02 12.13 -4.21
N PRO A 99 -3.57 13.16 -4.88
CA PRO A 99 -4.26 13.00 -6.16
C PRO A 99 -3.34 12.53 -7.30
N HIS A 100 -2.03 12.73 -7.17
CA HIS A 100 -1.01 12.33 -8.15
C HIS A 100 -0.64 10.84 -8.09
N LEU A 101 -1.06 10.12 -7.04
CA LEU A 101 -0.77 8.70 -6.90
C LEU A 101 -1.81 7.83 -7.59
N ASN A 102 -1.35 6.65 -8.00
CA ASN A 102 -2.18 5.56 -8.48
C ASN A 102 -2.48 4.62 -7.32
N PHE A 103 -3.71 4.09 -7.29
CA PHE A 103 -4.15 3.20 -6.23
C PHE A 103 -4.47 1.82 -6.81
N VAL A 104 -4.14 0.78 -6.05
CA VAL A 104 -4.34 -0.61 -6.45
C VAL A 104 -5.21 -1.29 -5.38
N ALA A 105 -6.31 -1.90 -5.80
CA ALA A 105 -7.15 -2.73 -4.95
C ALA A 105 -6.58 -4.14 -4.83
N THR A 106 -6.95 -4.87 -3.80
CA THR A 106 -6.42 -6.22 -3.49
C THR A 106 -7.48 -7.30 -3.64
N ALA A 107 -8.69 -6.88 -4.02
CA ALA A 107 -9.84 -7.73 -4.29
C ALA A 107 -10.78 -7.02 -5.27
N HIS A 108 -11.57 -7.81 -5.98
CA HIS A 108 -12.72 -7.28 -6.72
C HIS A 108 -13.81 -6.84 -5.74
N ILE A 109 -14.47 -5.73 -6.07
CA ILE A 109 -15.63 -5.23 -5.34
C ILE A 109 -16.78 -5.12 -6.34
N ASP A 110 -17.87 -5.83 -6.09
CA ASP A 110 -19.00 -5.89 -6.99
C ASP A 110 -19.60 -4.50 -7.22
N GLY A 111 -19.82 -4.15 -8.50
CA GLY A 111 -20.41 -2.87 -8.88
C GLY A 111 -19.47 -1.65 -8.77
N VAL A 112 -18.22 -1.83 -8.36
CA VAL A 112 -17.24 -0.75 -8.24
C VAL A 112 -16.23 -0.81 -9.39
N SER A 113 -16.03 0.32 -10.09
CA SER A 113 -14.96 0.45 -11.08
C SER A 113 -13.65 0.77 -10.38
N LEU A 114 -12.78 -0.23 -10.28
CA LEU A 114 -11.48 -0.10 -9.64
C LEU A 114 -10.42 0.33 -10.67
N PRO A 115 -9.49 1.25 -10.31
CA PRO A 115 -8.45 1.73 -11.23
C PRO A 115 -7.42 0.65 -11.59
N ALA A 116 -7.11 -0.23 -10.64
CA ALA A 116 -6.26 -1.40 -10.79
C ALA A 116 -6.59 -2.41 -9.68
N VAL A 117 -6.36 -3.70 -9.95
CA VAL A 117 -6.54 -4.78 -8.98
C VAL A 117 -5.30 -5.66 -9.01
N ASP A 118 -4.71 -5.93 -7.85
CA ASP A 118 -3.65 -6.90 -7.67
C ASP A 118 -4.23 -8.31 -7.65
N VAL A 119 -3.61 -9.21 -8.42
CA VAL A 119 -4.06 -10.59 -8.61
C VAL A 119 -2.95 -11.54 -8.21
N HIS A 120 -3.22 -12.38 -7.23
CA HIS A 120 -2.30 -13.40 -6.76
C HIS A 120 -2.66 -14.77 -7.35
N ASP A 121 -1.81 -15.29 -8.23
CA ASP A 121 -1.95 -16.64 -8.80
C ASP A 121 -0.70 -17.48 -8.53
N PHE A 122 -0.88 -18.59 -7.80
CA PHE A 122 0.18 -19.53 -7.43
C PHE A 122 0.04 -20.88 -8.17
N SER A 123 -0.65 -20.88 -9.31
CA SER A 123 -0.89 -22.10 -10.11
C SER A 123 0.39 -22.65 -10.76
N GLY A 124 0.39 -23.96 -11.00
CA GLY A 124 1.50 -24.63 -11.69
C GLY A 124 1.60 -24.28 -13.18
N PRO A 125 2.73 -24.60 -13.85
CA PRO A 125 2.99 -24.22 -15.24
C PRO A 125 1.86 -24.60 -16.21
N THR A 126 1.28 -25.79 -16.07
CA THR A 126 0.18 -26.28 -16.93
C THR A 126 -1.04 -25.36 -16.88
N ALA A 127 -1.43 -24.93 -15.68
CA ALA A 127 -2.57 -24.04 -15.50
C ALA A 127 -2.27 -22.65 -16.10
N PHE A 128 -1.06 -22.14 -15.91
CA PHE A 128 -0.63 -20.86 -16.48
C PHE A 128 -0.64 -20.90 -18.02
N TYR A 129 -0.12 -21.95 -18.66
CA TYR A 129 -0.21 -22.13 -20.11
C TYR A 129 -1.66 -22.18 -20.60
N GLY A 130 -2.55 -22.82 -19.84
CA GLY A 130 -3.99 -22.87 -20.13
C GLY A 130 -4.67 -21.49 -20.17
N MET A 131 -4.16 -20.50 -19.43
CA MET A 131 -4.73 -19.14 -19.42
C MET A 131 -4.49 -18.36 -20.73
N PHE A 132 -3.43 -18.70 -21.47
CA PHE A 132 -3.05 -18.02 -22.73
C PHE A 132 -3.31 -18.85 -23.98
N SER A 133 -3.67 -20.12 -23.81
CA SER A 133 -4.01 -21.01 -24.91
C SER A 133 -5.44 -20.74 -25.36
N ARG A 134 -5.61 -19.72 -26.21
CA ARG A 134 -6.85 -19.42 -26.94
C ARG A 134 -6.76 -19.88 -28.38
#